data_AF-A0A2M9P2K8-F1
#
_entry.id   AF-A0A2M9P2K8-F1
#
_cell.length_a   1.000
_cell.length_b   1.000
_cell.length_c   1.000
_cell.angle_alpha   90.00
_cell.angle_beta   90.00
_cell.angle_gamma   90.00
#
_symmetry.space_group_name_H-M   'P 1'
#
loop_
_entity.id
_entity.type
_entity.pdbx_description
1 polymer ?
#
loop_
_entity_poly.entity_id
_entity_poly.type
_entity_poly.pdbx_seq_one_letter_code
_entity_poly.pdbx_strand_id
1 'polypeptide(L)'
;MKNVNTDQAFDLLKDAGVTESSSIQTVRRWLREGRIKYEGGNGSRKTGSTMDDTELAFDLLKDAGISENVRLQVVRRWLNEGRIIYGGKSKRDSGYINDDATKNLSINDVSAQNKDEIIHRLRLKIQAQDTHIEGMEALHETAKKTLIQQREMYKKEVVMLRNEKSQLQNEAGDLLTENIELRNELTKRKQNQTGHFNSAPTARSDDYSKKLGLSKKATVKEVLAGYKGLLKITHPDHNGNAKVFHYIKTDYDNFRKGNNGI
;
A
#
# COMPACT_ATOMS: atom_id res chain seq x y z
N MET A 1 -37.33 -1.98 31.32
CA MET A 1 -36.01 -1.71 30.74
C MET A 1 -35.27 -3.03 30.65
N LYS A 2 -35.22 -3.67 29.47
CA LYS A 2 -34.22 -4.71 29.22
C LYS A 2 -32.89 -3.98 28.99
N ASN A 3 -31.91 -4.27 29.84
CA ASN A 3 -30.57 -3.70 29.70
C ASN A 3 -29.78 -4.54 28.70
N VAL A 4 -28.98 -3.88 27.86
CA VAL A 4 -28.07 -4.54 26.91
C VAL A 4 -27.10 -5.43 27.68
N ASN A 5 -26.98 -6.71 27.29
CA ASN A 5 -26.05 -7.65 27.90
C ASN A 5 -24.66 -7.57 27.26
N THR A 6 -23.68 -8.28 27.83
CA THR A 6 -22.27 -8.20 27.41
C THR A 6 -22.06 -8.67 25.97
N ASP A 7 -22.70 -9.79 25.59
CA ASP A 7 -22.56 -10.37 24.25
C ASP A 7 -23.26 -9.50 23.19
N GLN A 8 -24.42 -8.94 23.52
CA GLN A 8 -25.14 -7.99 22.68
C GLN A 8 -24.33 -6.73 22.43
N ALA A 9 -23.74 -6.13 23.48
CA ALA A 9 -22.90 -4.95 23.31
C ALA A 9 -21.70 -5.23 22.40
N PHE A 10 -21.12 -6.42 22.51
CA PHE A 10 -19.99 -6.84 21.67
C PHE A 10 -20.40 -7.03 20.20
N ASP A 11 -21.50 -7.73 19.94
CA ASP A 11 -22.02 -7.97 18.60
C ASP A 11 -22.42 -6.66 17.90
N LEU A 12 -23.03 -5.73 18.63
CA LEU A 12 -23.41 -4.42 18.12
C LEU A 12 -22.18 -3.60 17.68
N LEU A 13 -21.08 -3.66 18.44
CA LEU A 13 -19.85 -2.97 18.09
C LEU A 13 -19.18 -3.59 16.86
N LYS A 14 -19.19 -4.92 16.75
CA LYS A 14 -18.71 -5.64 15.57
C LYS A 14 -19.53 -5.30 14.32
N ASP A 15 -20.86 -5.30 14.42
CA ASP A 15 -21.77 -4.93 13.33
C ASP A 15 -21.61 -3.46 12.89
N ALA A 16 -21.18 -2.59 13.80
CA ALA A 16 -20.89 -1.19 13.53
C ALA A 16 -19.47 -0.94 12.98
N GLY A 17 -18.69 -2.00 12.75
CA GLY A 17 -17.35 -1.92 12.16
C GLY A 17 -16.23 -1.57 13.13
N VAL A 18 -16.47 -1.67 14.45
CA VAL A 18 -15.43 -1.47 15.46
C VAL A 18 -14.50 -2.68 15.50
N THR A 19 -13.20 -2.43 15.59
CA THR A 19 -12.19 -3.50 15.67
C THR A 19 -12.38 -4.34 16.94
N GLU A 20 -12.06 -5.62 16.87
CA GLU A 20 -12.27 -6.55 17.99
C GLU A 20 -11.60 -6.10 19.28
N SER A 21 -10.36 -5.63 19.19
CA SER A 21 -9.62 -5.12 20.34
C SER A 21 -10.30 -3.88 20.96
N SER A 22 -10.86 -3.00 20.13
CA SER A 22 -11.57 -1.80 20.58
C SER A 22 -12.94 -2.15 21.16
N SER A 23 -13.65 -3.14 20.59
CA SER A 23 -14.93 -3.59 21.11
C SER A 23 -14.77 -4.26 22.48
N ILE A 24 -13.75 -5.10 22.68
CA ILE A 24 -13.45 -5.72 23.99
C ILE A 24 -13.15 -4.65 25.05
N GLN A 25 -12.33 -3.64 24.72
CA GLN A 25 -11.99 -2.57 25.65
C GLN A 25 -13.21 -1.71 26.02
N THR A 26 -14.05 -1.42 25.04
CA THR A 26 -15.26 -0.61 25.20
C THR A 26 -16.32 -1.34 26.04
N VAL A 27 -16.56 -2.62 25.77
CA VAL A 27 -17.47 -3.47 26.57
C VAL A 27 -16.98 -3.60 28.01
N ARG A 28 -15.68 -3.83 28.24
CA ARG A 28 -15.09 -3.85 29.59
C ARG A 28 -15.23 -2.52 30.32
N ARG A 29 -15.13 -1.39 29.60
CA ARG A 29 -15.37 -0.06 30.17
C ARG A 29 -16.85 0.12 30.55
N TRP A 30 -17.78 -0.23 29.67
CA TRP A 30 -19.21 -0.13 29.94
C TRP A 30 -19.70 -1.05 31.06
N LEU A 31 -19.08 -2.22 31.23
CA LEU A 31 -19.32 -3.09 32.40
C LEU A 31 -18.90 -2.42 33.71
N ARG A 32 -17.75 -1.73 33.73
CA ARG A 32 -17.27 -0.99 34.91
C ARG A 32 -18.14 0.23 35.21
N GLU A 33 -18.67 0.87 34.18
CA GLU A 33 -19.55 2.04 34.28
C GLU A 33 -21.02 1.68 34.54
N GLY A 34 -21.36 0.39 34.61
CA GLY A 34 -22.73 -0.09 34.86
C GLY A 34 -23.72 0.19 33.72
N ARG A 35 -23.23 0.58 32.53
CA ARG A 35 -24.06 0.89 31.36
C ARG A 35 -24.64 -0.35 30.70
N ILE A 36 -23.95 -1.48 30.84
CA ILE A 36 -24.39 -2.81 30.38
C ILE A 36 -24.32 -3.80 31.54
N LYS A 37 -25.13 -4.86 31.50
CA LYS A 37 -25.14 -5.89 32.54
C LYS A 37 -24.37 -7.13 32.10
N TYR A 38 -23.65 -7.72 33.06
CA TYR A 38 -23.07 -9.04 32.89
C TYR A 38 -24.17 -10.10 33.04
N GLU A 39 -24.38 -10.90 32.01
CA GLU A 39 -25.29 -12.05 32.06
C GLU A 39 -24.43 -13.31 32.09
N GLY A 40 -24.03 -13.71 33.31
CA GLY A 40 -23.29 -14.94 33.57
C GLY A 40 -24.19 -16.16 33.38
N GLY A 41 -23.67 -17.17 32.68
CA GLY A 41 -24.45 -18.24 32.06
C GLY A 41 -25.45 -18.94 32.99
N ASN A 42 -26.75 -18.78 32.71
CA ASN A 42 -27.78 -19.83 32.80
C ASN A 42 -29.13 -19.40 32.20
N GLY A 43 -29.14 -18.52 31.19
CA GLY A 43 -30.33 -18.14 30.44
C GLY A 43 -30.17 -18.59 29.00
N SER A 44 -31.22 -19.17 28.41
CA SER A 44 -31.22 -19.58 27.00
C SER A 44 -30.67 -18.46 26.12
N ARG A 45 -29.73 -18.80 25.22
CA ARG A 45 -29.19 -17.90 24.20
C ARG A 45 -30.34 -17.44 23.30
N LYS A 46 -31.07 -16.41 23.72
CA LYS A 46 -32.09 -15.75 22.89
C LYS A 46 -31.33 -14.93 21.87
N THR A 47 -31.11 -15.52 20.70
CA THR A 47 -30.62 -14.90 19.46
C THR A 47 -31.62 -13.92 18.85
N GLY A 48 -32.31 -13.15 19.70
CA GLY A 48 -33.24 -12.09 19.33
C GLY A 48 -32.81 -10.81 20.02
N SER A 49 -31.77 -10.17 19.47
CA SER A 49 -31.26 -8.88 19.93
C SER A 49 -32.34 -7.83 19.76
N THR A 50 -33.03 -7.48 20.85
CA THR A 50 -33.99 -6.38 20.91
C THR A 50 -33.50 -5.40 21.96
N MET A 51 -32.85 -4.33 21.48
CA MET A 51 -32.49 -3.18 22.30
C MET A 51 -33.72 -2.27 22.40
N ASP A 52 -34.20 -2.05 23.61
CA ASP A 52 -35.48 -1.37 23.84
C ASP A 52 -35.43 0.15 23.54
N ASP A 53 -34.26 0.73 23.24
CA ASP A 53 -34.11 2.18 23.07
C ASP A 53 -33.09 2.58 21.97
N THR A 54 -33.54 3.46 21.08
CA THR A 54 -32.76 4.04 19.99
C THR A 54 -31.78 5.10 20.50
N GLU A 55 -32.13 5.85 21.54
CA GLU A 55 -31.26 6.88 22.12
C GLU A 55 -30.03 6.25 22.80
N LEU A 56 -30.26 5.18 23.56
CA LEU A 56 -29.19 4.39 24.16
C LEU A 56 -28.25 3.79 23.10
N ALA A 57 -28.77 3.38 21.92
CA ALA A 57 -27.93 2.85 20.85
C ALA A 57 -27.03 3.93 20.25
N PHE A 58 -27.57 5.13 20.07
CA PHE A 58 -26.80 6.28 19.61
C PHE A 58 -25.67 6.67 20.57
N ASP A 59 -25.96 6.69 21.88
CA ASP A 59 -24.99 7.04 22.90
C ASP A 59 -23.86 6.02 23.00
N LEU A 60 -24.18 4.72 22.92
CA LEU A 60 -23.19 3.65 22.91
C LEU A 60 -22.28 3.74 21.67
N LEU A 61 -22.83 3.98 20.48
CA LEU A 61 -22.03 4.11 19.27
C LEU A 61 -21.15 5.37 19.29
N LYS A 62 -21.65 6.47 19.90
CA LYS A 62 -20.89 7.71 20.09
C LYS A 62 -19.69 7.49 21.02
N ASP A 63 -19.91 6.79 22.13
CA ASP A 63 -18.86 6.44 23.10
C ASP A 63 -17.81 5.46 22.55
N ALA A 64 -18.20 4.66 21.56
CA ALA A 64 -17.31 3.77 20.83
C ALA A 64 -16.45 4.50 19.78
N GLY A 65 -16.59 5.82 19.64
CA GLY A 65 -15.79 6.64 18.71
C GLY A 65 -16.25 6.56 17.25
N ILE A 66 -17.46 6.07 16.99
CA ILE A 66 -18.00 5.94 15.63
C ILE A 66 -18.50 7.31 15.17
N SER A 67 -18.19 7.70 13.92
CA SER A 67 -18.61 9.00 13.35
C SER A 67 -20.12 9.09 13.17
N GLU A 68 -20.68 10.29 13.29
CA GLU A 68 -22.14 10.53 13.32
C GLU A 68 -22.90 9.96 12.11
N ASN A 69 -22.31 10.07 10.91
CA ASN A 69 -22.89 9.52 9.68
C ASN A 69 -22.97 7.99 9.73
N VAL A 70 -21.94 7.32 10.25
CA VAL A 70 -21.92 5.86 10.39
C VAL A 70 -22.88 5.41 11.49
N ARG A 71 -22.96 6.15 12.61
CA ARG A 71 -23.95 5.88 13.67
C ARG A 71 -25.38 5.94 13.14
N LEU A 72 -25.72 7.00 12.40
CA LEU A 72 -27.04 7.17 11.78
C LEU A 72 -27.41 6.02 10.84
N GLN A 73 -26.47 5.57 10.00
CA GLN A 73 -26.70 4.46 9.08
C GLN A 73 -26.90 3.13 9.82
N VAL A 74 -26.06 2.85 10.82
CA VAL A 74 -26.14 1.62 11.61
C VAL A 74 -27.44 1.55 12.41
N VAL A 75 -27.83 2.64 13.07
CA VAL A 75 -29.08 2.70 13.85
C VAL A 75 -30.32 2.60 12.95
N ARG A 76 -30.34 3.27 11.79
CA ARG A 76 -31.43 3.12 10.80
C ARG A 76 -31.55 1.69 10.30
N ARG A 77 -30.41 1.02 10.04
CA ARG A 77 -30.38 -0.39 9.63
C ARG A 77 -30.95 -1.29 10.74
N TRP A 78 -30.51 -1.11 11.98
CA TRP A 78 -31.02 -1.90 13.10
C TRP A 78 -32.51 -1.67 13.41
N LEU A 79 -33.01 -0.46 13.15
CA LEU A 79 -34.44 -0.15 13.28
C LEU A 79 -35.27 -0.85 12.19
N ASN A 80 -34.78 -0.87 10.95
CA ASN A 80 -35.42 -1.60 9.84
C ASN A 80 -35.38 -3.13 10.03
N GLU A 81 -34.33 -3.64 10.65
CA GLU A 81 -34.17 -5.07 10.97
C GLU A 81 -34.93 -5.49 12.25
N GLY A 82 -35.59 -4.56 12.94
CA GLY A 82 -36.31 -4.84 14.18
C GLY A 82 -35.42 -5.20 15.37
N ARG A 83 -34.10 -4.93 15.28
CA ARG A 83 -33.12 -5.20 16.35
C ARG A 83 -33.14 -4.16 17.46
N ILE A 84 -33.64 -2.97 17.17
CA ILE A 84 -33.89 -1.92 18.16
C ILE A 84 -35.33 -1.42 18.01
N ILE A 85 -35.94 -0.98 19.10
CA ILE A 85 -37.28 -0.38 19.11
C ILE A 85 -37.15 1.15 19.28
N TYR A 86 -38.01 1.91 18.60
CA TYR A 86 -38.07 3.35 18.77
C TYR A 86 -38.70 3.69 20.13
N GLY A 87 -37.86 4.08 21.10
CA GLY A 87 -38.26 4.45 22.46
C GLY A 87 -38.55 5.95 22.67
N GLY A 88 -38.47 6.77 21.63
CA GLY A 88 -38.48 8.24 21.74
C GLY A 88 -39.83 8.81 22.17
N LYS A 89 -39.87 9.40 23.39
CA LYS A 89 -40.93 10.30 23.87
C LYS A 89 -40.71 11.78 23.47
N SER A 90 -39.74 12.08 22.61
CA SER A 90 -39.43 13.46 22.21
C SER A 90 -40.10 13.85 20.89
N LYS A 91 -40.79 14.99 20.94
CA LYS A 91 -41.35 15.70 19.79
C LYS A 91 -40.32 15.81 18.66
N ARG A 92 -40.78 15.58 17.44
CA ARG A 92 -40.03 15.71 16.19
C ARG A 92 -39.64 17.17 15.94
N ASP A 93 -38.53 17.61 16.54
CA ASP A 93 -37.81 18.81 16.09
C ASP A 93 -36.50 18.36 15.43
N SER A 94 -36.61 17.68 14.29
CA SER A 94 -35.53 17.67 13.31
C SER A 94 -36.13 17.97 11.94
N GLY A 95 -35.82 19.17 11.43
CA GLY A 95 -36.26 19.69 10.15
C GLY A 95 -35.56 19.00 8.99
N TYR A 96 -35.79 17.69 8.84
CA TYR A 96 -35.48 16.94 7.64
C TYR A 96 -36.77 16.29 7.14
N ILE A 97 -37.14 16.68 5.93
CA ILE A 97 -38.37 16.30 5.22
C ILE A 97 -38.55 14.78 5.30
N ASN A 98 -39.56 14.36 6.06
CA ASN A 98 -39.99 12.98 6.15
C ASN A 98 -40.83 12.66 4.91
N ASP A 99 -40.25 11.92 3.97
CA ASP A 99 -41.00 11.13 2.97
C ASP A 99 -41.63 9.86 3.58
N ASP A 100 -41.94 9.90 4.88
CA ASP A 100 -42.44 8.77 5.67
C ASP A 100 -43.93 8.93 6.05
N ALA A 101 -44.64 9.85 5.40
CA ALA A 101 -46.11 9.92 5.45
C ALA A 101 -46.80 8.77 4.68
N THR A 102 -46.04 7.92 3.99
CA THR A 102 -46.58 6.84 3.15
C THR A 102 -46.62 5.46 3.80
N LYS A 103 -46.10 5.27 5.02
CA LYS A 103 -46.03 3.94 5.64
C LYS A 103 -47.18 3.53 6.56
N ASN A 104 -48.15 4.42 6.80
CA ASN A 104 -49.33 4.11 7.61
C ASN A 104 -50.64 4.35 6.84
N LEU A 105 -50.73 3.93 5.58
CA LEU A 105 -52.03 3.78 4.92
C LEU A 105 -52.47 2.33 5.04
N SER A 106 -53.47 2.16 5.90
CA SER A 106 -54.31 0.98 6.08
C SER A 106 -54.46 0.17 4.79
N ILE A 107 -54.01 -1.08 4.81
CA ILE A 107 -53.93 -2.01 3.66
C ILE A 107 -55.31 -2.33 3.05
N ASN A 108 -56.41 -1.87 3.66
CA ASN A 108 -57.75 -2.33 3.29
C ASN A 108 -58.65 -1.33 2.57
N ASP A 109 -58.22 -0.12 2.21
CA ASP A 109 -59.17 0.86 1.65
C ASP A 109 -58.61 1.77 0.55
N VAL A 110 -57.91 1.19 -0.43
CA VAL A 110 -57.45 1.95 -1.60
C VAL A 110 -57.83 1.23 -2.90
N SER A 111 -58.81 1.84 -3.58
CA SER A 111 -59.37 1.52 -4.90
C SER A 111 -58.35 0.97 -5.91
N ALA A 112 -58.77 -0.01 -6.72
CA ALA A 112 -57.98 -0.69 -7.74
C ALA A 112 -57.16 0.26 -8.66
N GLN A 113 -57.61 1.51 -8.86
CA GLN A 113 -56.88 2.55 -9.59
C GLN A 113 -55.48 2.85 -9.03
N ASN A 114 -55.27 2.80 -7.71
CA ASN A 114 -53.94 3.05 -7.12
C ASN A 114 -52.99 1.87 -7.31
N LYS A 115 -53.51 0.64 -7.44
CA LYS A 115 -52.67 -0.53 -7.72
C LYS A 115 -52.11 -0.46 -9.15
N ASP A 116 -52.93 -0.06 -10.11
CA ASP A 116 -52.50 0.08 -11.50
C ASP A 116 -51.48 1.22 -11.68
N GLU A 117 -51.65 2.33 -10.97
CA GLU A 117 -50.68 3.43 -10.99
C GLU A 117 -49.33 3.01 -10.35
N ILE A 118 -49.37 2.27 -9.25
CA ILE A 118 -48.17 1.69 -8.61
C ILE A 118 -47.48 0.71 -9.56
N ILE A 119 -48.24 -0.17 -10.23
CA ILE A 119 -47.71 -1.11 -11.22
C ILE A 119 -47.04 -0.36 -12.38
N HIS A 120 -47.67 0.71 -12.88
CA HIS A 120 -47.10 1.52 -13.96
C HIS A 120 -45.79 2.20 -13.54
N ARG A 121 -45.74 2.81 -12.35
CA ARG A 121 -44.51 3.40 -11.79
C ARG A 121 -43.41 2.36 -11.62
N LEU A 122 -43.74 1.17 -11.14
CA LEU A 122 -42.79 0.07 -11.00
C LEU A 122 -42.25 -0.39 -12.36
N ARG A 123 -43.10 -0.48 -13.39
CA ARG A 123 -42.67 -0.80 -14.77
C ARG A 123 -41.70 0.24 -15.32
N LEU A 124 -42.00 1.53 -15.15
CA LEU A 124 -41.09 2.60 -15.58
C LEU A 124 -39.74 2.53 -14.84
N LYS A 125 -39.75 2.20 -13.55
CA LYS A 125 -38.53 2.03 -12.76
C LYS A 125 -37.72 0.83 -13.22
N ILE A 126 -38.36 -0.30 -13.52
CA ILE A 126 -37.71 -1.49 -14.08
C ILE A 126 -37.07 -1.15 -15.43
N GLN A 127 -37.81 -0.49 -16.33
CA GLN A 127 -37.29 -0.11 -17.63
C GLN A 127 -36.08 0.84 -17.53
N ALA A 128 -36.12 1.81 -16.61
CA ALA A 128 -34.97 2.68 -16.34
C ALA A 128 -33.77 1.89 -15.81
N GLN A 129 -33.99 0.90 -14.93
CA GLN A 129 -32.94 0.02 -14.45
C GLN A 129 -32.37 -0.87 -15.56
N ASP A 130 -33.19 -1.39 -16.46
CA ASP A 130 -32.75 -2.20 -17.60
C ASP A 130 -31.83 -1.39 -18.52
N THR A 131 -32.18 -0.14 -18.84
CA THR A 131 -31.30 0.74 -19.64
C THR A 131 -29.97 1.05 -18.96
N HIS A 132 -29.98 1.18 -17.63
CA HIS A 132 -28.74 1.38 -16.87
C HIS A 132 -27.87 0.12 -16.86
N ILE A 133 -28.48 -1.06 -16.71
CA ILE A 133 -27.78 -2.35 -16.79
C ILE A 133 -27.15 -2.52 -18.17
N GLU A 134 -27.88 -2.25 -19.24
CA GLU A 134 -27.37 -2.32 -20.61
C GLU A 134 -26.16 -1.40 -20.83
N GLY A 135 -26.21 -0.17 -20.29
CA GLY A 135 -25.08 0.75 -20.30
C GLY A 135 -23.86 0.21 -19.53
N MET A 136 -24.08 -0.40 -18.37
CA MET A 136 -23.00 -1.05 -17.59
C MET A 136 -22.39 -2.24 -18.33
N GLU A 137 -23.21 -3.06 -19.00
CA GLU A 137 -22.75 -4.20 -19.79
C GLU A 137 -21.90 -3.77 -20.98
N ALA A 138 -22.31 -2.72 -21.70
CA ALA A 138 -21.54 -2.16 -22.80
C ALA A 138 -20.17 -1.62 -22.35
N LEU A 139 -20.14 -0.95 -21.19
CA LEU A 139 -18.89 -0.48 -20.57
C LEU A 139 -18.01 -1.66 -20.16
N HIS A 140 -18.59 -2.69 -19.54
CA HIS A 140 -17.86 -3.88 -19.13
C HIS A 140 -17.25 -4.63 -20.32
N GLU A 141 -18.00 -4.82 -21.41
CA GLU A 141 -17.48 -5.46 -22.62
C GLU A 141 -16.38 -4.62 -23.29
N THR A 142 -16.49 -3.29 -23.26
CA THR A 142 -15.42 -2.40 -23.73
C THR A 142 -14.16 -2.56 -22.88
N ALA A 143 -14.30 -2.49 -21.56
CA ALA A 143 -13.19 -2.64 -20.61
C ALA A 143 -12.49 -4.00 -20.77
N LYS A 144 -13.26 -5.07 -20.91
CA LYS A 144 -12.76 -6.42 -21.16
C LYS A 144 -11.95 -6.51 -22.46
N LYS A 145 -12.44 -5.92 -23.56
CA LYS A 145 -11.69 -5.85 -24.82
C LYS A 145 -10.36 -5.12 -24.66
N THR A 146 -10.36 -3.97 -23.98
CA THR A 146 -9.13 -3.20 -23.70
C THR A 146 -8.14 -4.00 -22.86
N LEU A 147 -8.59 -4.69 -21.82
CA LEU A 147 -7.73 -5.53 -20.98
C LEU A 147 -7.11 -6.70 -21.76
N ILE A 148 -7.88 -7.33 -22.66
CA ILE A 148 -7.37 -8.39 -23.53
C ILE A 148 -6.28 -7.83 -24.47
N GLN A 149 -6.50 -6.65 -25.07
CA GLN A 149 -5.52 -6.01 -25.94
C GLN A 149 -4.23 -5.67 -25.18
N GLN A 150 -4.34 -5.09 -23.99
CA GLN A 150 -3.19 -4.79 -23.13
C GLN A 150 -2.41 -6.06 -22.77
N ARG A 151 -3.12 -7.14 -22.40
CA ARG A 151 -2.50 -8.43 -22.10
C ARG A 151 -1.69 -8.97 -23.27
N GLU A 152 -2.24 -8.92 -24.49
CA GLU A 152 -1.53 -9.39 -25.69
C GLU A 152 -0.33 -8.50 -26.05
N MET A 153 -0.44 -7.18 -25.86
CA MET A 153 0.69 -6.26 -26.02
C MET A 153 1.83 -6.59 -25.05
N TYR A 154 1.53 -6.71 -23.75
CA TYR A 154 2.54 -7.02 -22.75
C TYR A 154 3.16 -8.41 -22.97
N LYS A 155 2.37 -9.38 -23.41
CA LYS A 155 2.90 -10.71 -23.77
C LYS A 155 3.92 -10.63 -24.89
N LYS A 156 3.68 -9.82 -25.93
CA LYS A 156 4.65 -9.59 -27.02
C LYS A 156 5.90 -8.88 -26.51
N GLU A 157 5.74 -7.83 -25.70
CA GLU A 157 6.85 -7.08 -25.12
C GLU A 157 7.76 -7.97 -24.25
N VAL A 158 7.18 -8.82 -23.41
CA VAL A 158 7.93 -9.78 -22.59
C VAL A 158 8.76 -10.75 -23.45
N VAL A 159 8.22 -11.21 -24.59
CA VAL A 159 8.96 -12.07 -25.52
C VAL A 159 10.12 -11.30 -26.15
N MET A 160 9.92 -10.06 -26.60
CA MET A 160 10.98 -9.22 -27.16
C MET A 160 12.10 -8.98 -26.15
N LEU A 161 11.76 -8.57 -24.92
CA LEU A 161 12.74 -8.32 -23.86
C LEU A 161 13.53 -9.58 -23.49
N ARG A 162 12.90 -10.76 -23.50
CA ARG A 162 13.61 -12.03 -23.29
C ARG A 162 14.61 -12.32 -24.41
N ASN A 163 14.24 -12.05 -25.66
CA ASN A 163 15.13 -12.24 -26.80
C ASN A 163 16.31 -11.26 -26.75
N GLU A 164 16.07 -9.99 -26.47
CA GLU A 164 17.11 -8.96 -26.31
C GLU A 164 18.07 -9.32 -25.17
N LYS A 165 17.53 -9.76 -24.02
CA LYS A 165 18.35 -10.25 -22.91
C LYS A 165 19.25 -11.42 -23.33
N SER A 166 18.72 -12.36 -24.11
CA SER A 166 19.49 -13.50 -24.62
C SER A 166 20.61 -13.04 -25.56
N GLN A 167 20.32 -12.10 -26.47
CA GLN A 167 21.31 -11.53 -27.38
C GLN A 167 22.44 -10.80 -26.62
N LEU A 168 22.08 -9.93 -25.68
CA LEU A 168 23.04 -9.21 -24.85
C LEU A 168 23.90 -10.16 -24.00
N GLN A 169 23.32 -11.27 -23.52
CA GLN A 169 24.07 -12.27 -22.77
C GLN A 169 25.08 -13.00 -23.67
N ASN A 170 24.72 -13.30 -24.91
CA ASN A 170 25.64 -13.90 -25.88
C ASN A 170 26.76 -12.92 -26.24
N GLU A 171 26.43 -11.67 -26.56
CA GLU A 171 27.41 -10.62 -26.87
C GLU A 171 28.37 -10.38 -25.70
N ALA A 172 27.86 -10.35 -24.46
CA ALA A 172 28.71 -10.27 -23.27
C ALA A 172 29.64 -11.47 -23.12
N GLY A 173 29.19 -12.66 -23.52
CA GLY A 173 30.01 -13.87 -23.59
C GLY A 173 31.13 -13.76 -24.62
N ASP A 174 30.79 -13.33 -25.84
CA ASP A 174 31.73 -13.16 -26.96
C ASP A 174 32.79 -12.09 -26.66
N LEU A 175 32.39 -10.97 -26.08
CA LEU A 175 33.34 -9.93 -25.65
C LEU A 175 34.25 -10.43 -24.53
N LEU A 176 33.76 -11.30 -23.64
CA LEU A 176 34.56 -11.86 -22.56
C LEU A 176 35.59 -12.87 -23.09
N THR A 177 35.21 -13.72 -24.05
CA THR A 177 36.15 -14.63 -24.71
C THR A 177 37.21 -13.85 -25.50
N GLU A 178 36.81 -12.85 -26.29
CA GLU A 178 37.73 -11.94 -26.99
C GLU A 178 38.69 -11.24 -26.00
N ASN A 179 38.18 -10.74 -24.86
CA ASN A 179 39.02 -10.10 -23.86
C ASN A 179 40.05 -11.07 -23.27
N ILE A 180 39.67 -12.32 -23.02
CA ILE A 180 40.59 -13.36 -22.53
C ILE A 180 41.66 -13.67 -23.59
N GLU A 181 41.28 -13.80 -24.86
CA GLU A 181 42.21 -14.03 -25.96
C GLU A 181 43.20 -12.88 -26.10
N LEU A 182 42.72 -11.63 -26.11
CA LEU A 182 43.57 -10.45 -26.16
C LEU A 182 44.52 -10.38 -24.96
N ARG A 183 44.07 -10.72 -23.74
CA ARG A 183 44.95 -10.79 -22.56
C ARG A 183 46.02 -11.86 -22.71
N ASN A 184 45.67 -13.02 -23.28
CA ASN A 184 46.61 -14.09 -23.54
C ASN A 184 47.65 -13.67 -24.58
N GLU A 185 47.24 -13.01 -25.67
CA GLU A 185 48.14 -12.45 -26.67
C GLU A 185 49.07 -11.38 -26.07
N LEU A 186 48.53 -10.48 -25.25
CA LEU A 186 49.29 -9.43 -24.58
C LEU A 186 50.32 -10.03 -23.62
N THR A 187 49.96 -11.12 -22.94
CA THR A 187 50.88 -11.88 -22.07
C THR A 187 51.99 -12.55 -22.88
N LYS A 188 51.67 -13.19 -24.00
CA LYS A 188 52.67 -13.77 -24.94
C LYS A 188 53.63 -12.69 -25.47
N ARG A 189 53.10 -11.54 -25.92
CA ARG A 189 53.93 -10.41 -26.39
C ARG A 189 54.84 -9.86 -25.28
N LYS A 190 54.33 -9.74 -24.04
CA LYS A 190 55.16 -9.35 -22.89
C LYS A 190 56.26 -10.35 -22.60
N GLN A 191 55.95 -11.65 -22.59
CA GLN A 191 56.95 -12.71 -22.40
C GLN A 191 58.07 -12.62 -23.46
N ASN A 192 57.69 -12.42 -24.72
CA ASN A 192 58.64 -12.25 -25.82
C ASN A 192 59.49 -10.97 -25.67
N GLN A 193 58.99 -9.92 -25.00
CA GLN A 193 59.76 -8.71 -24.68
C GLN A 193 60.65 -8.86 -23.44
N THR A 194 60.25 -9.63 -22.43
CA THR A 194 61.06 -9.88 -21.22
C THR A 194 62.34 -10.68 -21.47
N GLY A 195 62.51 -11.28 -22.65
CA GLY A 195 63.79 -11.86 -23.07
C GLY A 195 64.92 -10.83 -23.22
N HIS A 196 64.63 -9.52 -23.26
CA HIS A 196 65.64 -8.50 -23.55
C HIS A 196 65.90 -7.45 -22.47
N PHE A 197 65.14 -7.40 -21.36
CA PHE A 197 65.40 -6.44 -20.29
C PHE A 197 65.19 -7.06 -18.90
N ASN A 198 66.24 -7.67 -18.37
CA ASN A 198 66.40 -7.89 -16.93
C ASN A 198 66.57 -6.53 -16.24
N SER A 199 65.49 -6.01 -15.66
CA SER A 199 65.61 -5.03 -14.58
C SER A 199 64.65 -5.45 -13.46
N ALA A 200 65.23 -5.87 -12.35
CA ALA A 200 64.51 -6.27 -11.15
C ALA A 200 63.64 -5.10 -10.64
N PRO A 201 62.39 -5.35 -10.19
CA PRO A 201 61.57 -4.29 -9.62
C PRO A 201 62.04 -4.02 -8.19
N THR A 202 62.70 -2.87 -7.99
CA THR A 202 62.87 -2.27 -6.66
C THR A 202 61.50 -1.88 -6.13
N ALA A 203 60.94 -2.76 -5.31
CA ALA A 203 59.77 -2.48 -4.49
C ALA A 203 60.15 -1.44 -3.43
N ARG A 204 59.80 -0.16 -3.66
CA ARG A 204 59.53 0.90 -2.66
C ARG A 204 59.40 2.28 -3.32
N SER A 205 58.45 2.42 -4.22
CA SER A 205 57.88 3.72 -4.50
C SER A 205 56.37 3.55 -4.37
N ASP A 206 55.79 4.18 -3.35
CA ASP A 206 54.34 4.35 -3.22
C ASP A 206 53.89 5.19 -4.42
N ASP A 207 53.76 4.56 -5.57
CA ASP A 207 53.40 5.20 -6.81
C ASP A 207 51.89 5.46 -6.78
N TYR A 208 51.50 6.52 -6.08
CA TYR A 208 50.11 6.97 -5.93
C TYR A 208 49.44 7.19 -7.28
N SER A 209 50.21 7.54 -8.32
CA SER A 209 49.73 7.63 -9.71
C SER A 209 49.16 6.29 -10.19
N LYS A 210 49.86 5.18 -9.91
CA LYS A 210 49.44 3.82 -10.27
C LYS A 210 48.20 3.37 -9.50
N LYS A 211 48.04 3.74 -8.22
CA LYS A 211 46.85 3.44 -7.41
C LYS A 211 45.58 4.11 -7.98
N LEU A 212 45.74 5.29 -8.57
CA LEU A 212 44.66 6.05 -9.20
C LEU A 212 44.43 5.69 -10.68
N GLY A 213 45.18 4.73 -11.24
CA GLY A 213 45.12 4.40 -12.67
C GLY A 213 45.67 5.50 -13.58
N LEU A 214 46.46 6.43 -13.03
CA LEU A 214 47.11 7.51 -13.78
C LEU A 214 48.45 7.02 -14.38
N SER A 215 48.93 7.76 -15.37
CA SER A 215 50.26 7.51 -15.96
C SER A 215 51.37 7.69 -14.93
N LYS A 216 52.47 6.94 -15.05
CA LYS A 216 53.68 7.11 -14.23
C LYS A 216 54.31 8.51 -14.35
N LYS A 217 53.93 9.28 -15.37
CA LYS A 217 54.36 10.68 -15.58
C LYS A 217 53.35 11.69 -15.01
N ALA A 218 52.29 11.23 -14.34
CA ALA A 218 51.26 12.11 -13.82
C ALA A 218 51.84 13.07 -12.79
N THR A 219 51.47 14.34 -12.91
CA THR A 219 51.90 15.40 -12.01
C THR A 219 51.19 15.28 -10.67
N VAL A 220 51.81 15.86 -9.63
CA VAL A 220 51.20 15.97 -8.28
C VAL A 220 49.79 16.58 -8.34
N LYS A 221 49.56 17.54 -9.25
CA LYS A 221 48.25 18.18 -9.43
C LYS A 221 47.20 17.20 -9.96
N GLU A 222 47.56 16.32 -10.91
CA GLU A 222 46.66 15.30 -11.46
C GLU A 222 46.35 14.22 -10.42
N VAL A 223 47.35 13.80 -9.64
CA VAL A 223 47.16 12.86 -8.52
C VAL A 223 46.20 13.46 -7.48
N LEU A 224 46.37 14.75 -7.15
CA LEU A 224 45.51 15.45 -6.21
C LEU A 224 44.07 15.63 -6.73
N ALA A 225 43.91 15.90 -8.04
CA ALA A 225 42.60 15.95 -8.68
C ALA A 225 41.90 14.59 -8.69
N GLY A 226 42.65 13.50 -8.96
CA GLY A 226 42.14 12.13 -8.92
C GLY A 226 41.61 11.75 -7.53
N TYR A 227 42.38 12.00 -6.47
CA TYR A 227 41.90 11.76 -5.10
C TYR A 227 40.66 12.58 -4.74
N LYS A 228 40.62 13.87 -5.12
CA LYS A 228 39.44 14.72 -4.88
C LYS A 228 38.19 14.20 -5.61
N GLY A 229 38.34 13.74 -6.85
CA GLY A 229 37.25 13.14 -7.61
C GLY A 229 36.71 11.88 -6.94
N LEU A 230 37.60 10.99 -6.51
CA LEU A 230 37.23 9.75 -5.80
C LEU A 230 36.55 10.04 -4.45
N LEU A 231 37.05 10.99 -3.68
CA LEU A 231 36.43 11.39 -2.41
C LEU A 231 35.02 11.95 -2.61
N LYS A 232 34.78 12.69 -3.71
CA LYS A 232 33.45 13.21 -4.05
C LYS A 232 32.48 12.07 -4.41
N ILE A 233 32.91 11.11 -5.23
CA ILE A 233 32.04 10.00 -5.67
C ILE A 233 31.76 9.02 -4.52
N THR A 234 32.72 8.80 -3.63
CA THR A 234 32.60 7.82 -2.55
C THR A 234 32.01 8.39 -1.27
N HIS A 235 31.72 9.69 -1.21
CA HIS A 235 31.17 10.34 -0.02
C HIS A 235 29.81 9.74 0.39
N PRO A 236 29.57 9.46 1.69
CA PRO A 236 28.29 8.93 2.17
C PRO A 236 27.07 9.78 1.78
N ASP A 237 27.21 11.10 1.84
CA ASP A 237 26.17 12.06 1.45
C ASP A 237 25.80 12.02 -0.04
N HIS A 238 26.60 11.36 -0.88
CA HIS A 238 26.36 11.13 -2.30
C HIS A 238 26.00 9.68 -2.61
N ASN A 239 25.41 8.96 -1.64
CA ASN A 239 25.12 7.52 -1.71
C ASN A 239 26.40 6.66 -1.88
N GLY A 240 27.57 7.20 -1.55
CA GLY A 240 28.84 6.50 -1.63
C GLY A 240 29.09 5.56 -0.44
N ASN A 241 30.01 4.61 -0.62
CA ASN A 241 30.35 3.64 0.42
C ASN A 241 31.30 4.25 1.47
N ALA A 242 30.83 4.39 2.71
CA ALA A 242 31.58 5.00 3.81
C ALA A 242 32.93 4.31 4.12
N LYS A 243 33.03 2.98 3.97
CA LYS A 243 34.29 2.25 4.17
C LYS A 243 35.30 2.60 3.08
N VAL A 244 34.83 2.70 1.84
CA VAL A 244 35.66 3.07 0.69
C VAL A 244 36.11 4.52 0.81
N PHE A 245 35.21 5.43 1.21
CA PHE A 245 35.55 6.82 1.48
C PHE A 245 36.66 6.95 2.53
N HIS A 246 36.56 6.23 3.64
CA HIS A 246 37.56 6.28 4.71
C HIS A 246 38.93 5.76 4.24
N TYR A 247 38.95 4.68 3.44
CA TYR A 247 40.17 4.15 2.84
C TYR A 247 40.83 5.18 1.92
N ILE A 248 40.07 5.76 0.99
CA ILE A 248 40.57 6.75 0.02
C ILE A 248 41.05 8.02 0.74
N LYS A 249 40.34 8.44 1.80
CA LYS A 249 40.72 9.58 2.63
C LYS A 249 42.04 9.33 3.36
N THR A 250 42.24 8.15 3.92
CA THR A 250 43.50 7.77 4.59
C THR A 250 44.68 7.78 3.62
N ASP A 251 44.49 7.23 2.42
CA ASP A 251 45.54 7.21 1.38
C ASP A 251 45.84 8.62 0.85
N TYR A 252 44.82 9.47 0.69
CA TYR A 252 44.98 10.89 0.36
C TYR A 252 45.73 11.67 1.44
N ASP A 253 45.41 11.46 2.71
CA ASP A 253 46.08 12.13 3.83
C ASP A 253 47.56 11.70 3.93
N ASN A 254 47.87 10.43 3.63
CA ASN A 254 49.25 9.94 3.54
C ASN A 254 50.02 10.58 2.38
N PHE A 255 49.41 10.64 1.18
CA PHE A 255 49.98 11.35 0.03
C PHE A 255 50.26 12.82 0.34
N ARG A 256 49.32 13.51 0.99
CA ARG A 256 49.45 14.93 1.36
C ARG A 256 50.55 15.16 2.40
N LYS A 257 50.68 14.28 3.40
CA LYS A 257 51.76 14.34 4.40
C LYS A 257 53.13 14.09 3.77
N GLY A 258 53.22 13.15 2.85
CA GLY A 258 54.47 12.84 2.13
C GLY A 258 54.95 13.98 1.21
N ASN A 259 54.02 14.80 0.69
CA ASN A 259 54.33 15.87 -0.25
C ASN A 259 54.46 17.27 0.36
N ASN A 260 54.00 17.46 1.62
CA ASN A 260 54.13 18.72 2.37
C ASN A 260 55.42 18.77 3.22
N GLY A 261 56.31 17.79 3.10
CA GLY A 261 57.59 17.71 3.80
C GLY A 261 58.80 18.18 2.98
N ILE A 262 58.58 18.95 1.91
CA ILE A 262 59.60 19.60 1.07
C ILE A 262 59.27 21.08 0.97
#